data_AF-A0A3M1RHJ6-F1
#
_entry.id   AF-A0A3M1RHJ6-F1
#
_cell.length_a   1.000
_cell.length_b   1.000
_cell.length_c   1.000
_cell.angle_alpha   90.00
_cell.angle_beta   90.00
_cell.angle_gamma   90.00
#
_symmetry.space_group_name_H-M   'P 1'
#
loop_
_entity.id
_entity.type
_entity.pdbx_description
1 polymer ?
#
loop_
_entity_poly.entity_id
_entity_poly.type
_entity_poly.pdbx_seq_one_letter_code
_entity_poly.pdbx_strand_id
1 'polypeptide(L)'
;METESSIRSHIGSKDHLVGVKFLKEEPAPDERFPRPKKPVMFCQAVKEAAAGKGFTMTLDDEACPSAMVALGYEEPLYVDVQPRVSPAEVKAVQIGPYEELEEPDVGLLILSPRQTMELSA
;
A
#
# COMPACT_ATOMS: atom_id res chain seq x y z
N MET A 1 -4.43 -1.97 -18.42
CA MET A 1 -5.86 -1.72 -18.12
C MET A 1 -6.72 -2.99 -18.14
N GLU A 2 -6.26 -4.14 -18.64
CA GLU A 2 -7.03 -5.42 -18.56
C GLU A 2 -6.52 -6.39 -17.48
N THR A 3 -5.37 -6.08 -16.86
CA THR A 3 -4.61 -7.01 -16.05
C THR A 3 -5.23 -7.27 -14.68
N GLU A 4 -5.75 -6.26 -13.97
CA GLU A 4 -6.34 -6.48 -12.64
C GLU A 4 -7.61 -7.33 -12.75
N SER A 5 -8.52 -6.94 -13.63
CA SER A 5 -9.79 -7.65 -13.84
C SER A 5 -9.56 -9.09 -14.27
N SER A 6 -8.54 -9.34 -15.11
CA SER A 6 -8.13 -10.69 -15.51
C SER A 6 -7.63 -11.50 -14.30
N ILE A 7 -6.73 -10.94 -13.49
CA ILE A 7 -6.19 -11.59 -12.29
C ILE A 7 -7.31 -11.91 -11.30
N ARG A 8 -8.16 -10.93 -10.97
CA ARG A 8 -9.29 -11.10 -10.03
C ARG A 8 -10.26 -12.18 -10.49
N SER A 9 -10.58 -12.19 -11.79
CA SER A 9 -11.45 -13.22 -12.37
C SER A 9 -10.82 -14.60 -12.31
N HIS A 10 -9.51 -14.70 -12.61
CA HIS A 10 -8.78 -15.96 -12.59
C HIS A 10 -8.75 -16.59 -11.19
N ILE A 11 -8.55 -15.78 -10.15
CA ILE A 11 -8.46 -16.22 -8.75
C ILE A 11 -9.81 -16.18 -8.00
N GLY A 12 -10.89 -15.80 -8.69
CA GLY A 12 -12.22 -15.60 -8.10
C GLY A 12 -12.26 -14.61 -6.93
N SER A 13 -11.39 -13.59 -6.93
CA SER A 13 -11.34 -12.61 -5.84
C SER A 13 -12.34 -11.48 -6.02
N LYS A 14 -13.00 -11.11 -4.93
CA LYS A 14 -13.84 -9.92 -4.84
C LYS A 14 -13.04 -8.67 -4.46
N ASP A 15 -11.91 -8.86 -3.81
CA ASP A 15 -11.00 -7.77 -3.40
C ASP A 15 -10.23 -7.26 -4.64
N HIS A 16 -10.00 -5.95 -4.69
CA HIS A 16 -9.12 -5.31 -5.67
C HIS A 16 -7.66 -5.71 -5.43
N LEU A 17 -6.86 -5.70 -6.50
CA LEU A 17 -5.41 -5.64 -6.36
C LEU A 17 -5.07 -4.29 -5.73
N VAL A 18 -4.21 -4.27 -4.72
CA VAL A 18 -3.82 -3.02 -4.06
C VAL A 18 -2.51 -2.53 -4.66
N GLY A 19 -2.50 -1.29 -5.14
CA GLY A 19 -1.29 -0.56 -5.49
C GLY A 19 -0.74 0.18 -4.29
N VAL A 20 0.58 0.21 -4.18
CA VAL A 20 1.32 1.07 -3.25
C VAL A 20 2.36 1.86 -4.03
N LYS A 21 2.39 3.17 -3.82
CA LYS A 21 3.37 4.08 -4.43
C LYS A 21 4.09 4.88 -3.35
N PHE A 22 5.42 4.86 -3.39
CA PHE A 22 6.29 5.61 -2.49
C PHE A 22 6.62 6.97 -3.13
N LEU A 23 6.29 8.04 -2.42
CA LEU A 23 6.50 9.40 -2.92
C LEU A 23 7.59 10.09 -2.10
N LYS A 24 8.57 10.65 -2.80
CA LYS A 24 9.67 11.42 -2.19
C LYS A 24 9.29 12.87 -1.87
N GLU A 25 8.11 13.28 -2.31
CA GLU A 25 7.51 14.58 -2.07
C GLU A 25 6.05 14.36 -1.66
N GLU A 26 5.48 15.27 -0.87
CA GLU A 26 4.05 15.21 -0.57
C GLU A 26 3.25 15.56 -1.83
N PRO A 27 2.34 14.69 -2.32
CA PRO A 27 1.58 14.96 -3.52
C PRO A 27 0.55 16.07 -3.26
N ALA A 28 0.11 16.72 -4.33
CA ALA A 28 -1.06 17.59 -4.25
C ALA A 28 -2.29 16.79 -3.76
N PRO A 29 -3.25 17.43 -3.05
CA PRO A 29 -4.47 16.76 -2.62
C PRO A 29 -5.22 16.11 -3.80
N ASP A 30 -5.54 14.83 -3.65
CA ASP A 30 -6.34 14.06 -4.60
C ASP A 30 -7.56 13.48 -3.86
N GLU A 31 -8.77 13.77 -4.36
CA GLU A 31 -10.02 13.29 -3.76
C GLU A 31 -10.15 11.76 -3.81
N ARG A 32 -9.45 11.09 -4.74
CA ARG A 32 -9.39 9.62 -4.81
C ARG A 32 -8.54 9.03 -3.68
N PHE A 33 -7.55 9.78 -3.22
CA PHE A 33 -6.58 9.36 -2.21
C PHE A 33 -6.54 10.32 -1.02
N PRO A 34 -7.66 10.50 -0.29
CA PRO A 34 -7.70 11.40 0.86
C PRO A 34 -6.74 10.95 1.96
N ARG A 35 -6.22 11.92 2.73
CA ARG A 35 -5.54 11.60 4.01
C ARG A 35 -6.54 11.00 5.00
N PRO A 36 -6.14 10.02 5.83
CA PRO A 36 -7.02 9.47 6.84
C PRO A 36 -7.33 10.53 7.91
N LYS A 37 -8.54 10.49 8.48
CA LYS A 37 -8.99 11.48 9.50
C LYS A 37 -8.26 11.36 10.84
N LYS A 38 -7.59 10.24 11.06
CA LYS A 38 -6.80 9.91 12.25
C LYS A 38 -5.69 8.95 11.82
N PRO A 39 -4.59 8.84 12.57
CA PRO A 39 -3.56 7.87 12.26
C PRO A 39 -4.12 6.45 12.14
N VAL A 40 -3.68 5.71 11.12
CA VAL A 40 -4.04 4.32 10.84
C VAL A 40 -2.78 3.51 10.54
N MET A 41 -2.86 2.20 10.71
CA MET A 41 -1.73 1.34 10.33
C MET A 41 -1.72 1.09 8.83
N PHE A 42 -0.54 1.05 8.20
CA PHE A 42 -0.38 0.68 6.79
C PHE A 42 -1.17 -0.58 6.39
N CYS A 43 -1.12 -1.64 7.20
CA CYS A 43 -1.83 -2.88 6.92
C CYS A 43 -3.37 -2.72 6.96
N GLN A 44 -3.90 -1.79 7.75
CA GLN A 44 -5.32 -1.45 7.75
C GLN A 44 -5.68 -0.69 6.47
N ALA A 45 -4.87 0.30 6.08
CA ALA A 45 -5.06 1.03 4.83
C ALA A 45 -5.02 0.10 3.61
N VAL A 46 -4.09 -0.85 3.58
CA VAL A 46 -4.04 -1.90 2.54
C VAL A 46 -5.31 -2.73 2.52
N LYS A 47 -5.84 -3.16 3.68
CA LYS A 47 -7.08 -3.93 3.72
C LYS A 47 -8.29 -3.13 3.25
N GLU A 48 -8.35 -1.85 3.58
CA GLU A 48 -9.40 -0.94 3.11
C GLU A 48 -9.26 -0.62 1.62
N ALA A 49 -8.03 -0.54 1.12
CA ALA A 49 -7.74 -0.34 -0.30
C ALA A 49 -8.18 -1.53 -1.15
N ALA A 50 -8.02 -2.74 -0.64
CA ALA A 50 -8.54 -3.94 -1.29
C ALA A 50 -10.08 -3.91 -1.43
N ALA A 51 -10.77 -3.14 -0.58
CA ALA A 51 -12.21 -2.92 -0.67
C ALA A 51 -12.60 -1.72 -1.57
N GLY A 52 -11.63 -1.09 -2.26
CA GLY A 52 -11.89 0.00 -3.20
C GLY A 52 -11.59 1.40 -2.67
N LYS A 53 -10.95 1.57 -1.51
CA LYS A 53 -10.63 2.90 -0.97
C LYS A 53 -9.23 3.37 -1.36
N GLY A 54 -9.04 4.66 -1.56
CA GLY A 54 -7.71 5.26 -1.70
C GLY A 54 -7.28 6.02 -0.44
N PHE A 55 -5.98 6.08 -0.19
CA PHE A 55 -5.35 6.84 0.87
C PHE A 55 -4.04 7.48 0.38
N THR A 56 -3.78 8.68 0.83
CA THR A 56 -2.41 9.24 0.90
C THR A 56 -2.04 9.30 2.36
N MET A 57 -1.00 8.58 2.77
CA MET A 57 -0.50 8.60 4.15
C MET A 57 0.85 9.31 4.17
N THR A 58 1.03 10.21 5.14
CA THR A 58 2.32 10.80 5.51
C THR A 58 2.82 10.17 6.82
N LEU A 59 4.00 10.55 7.30
CA LEU A 59 4.53 10.10 8.58
C LEU A 59 3.53 10.31 9.74
N ASP A 60 2.85 11.47 9.77
CA ASP A 60 1.88 11.81 10.82
C ASP A 60 0.59 10.97 10.78
N ASP A 61 0.35 10.27 9.67
CA ASP A 61 -0.83 9.42 9.49
C ASP A 61 -0.56 7.95 9.83
N GLU A 62 0.70 7.55 9.97
CA GLU A 62 1.08 6.17 10.26
C GLU A 62 0.99 5.91 11.78
N ALA A 63 0.25 4.88 12.17
CA ALA A 63 0.09 4.52 13.58
C ALA A 63 1.09 3.44 14.06
N CYS A 64 1.78 2.76 13.15
CA CYS A 64 2.71 1.67 13.45
C CYS A 64 4.18 2.14 13.34
N PRO A 65 4.95 2.21 14.44
CA PRO A 65 6.35 2.60 14.41
C PRO A 65 7.22 1.71 13.50
N SER A 66 6.95 0.41 13.46
CA SER A 66 7.67 -0.50 12.56
C SER A 66 7.41 -0.19 11.09
N ALA A 67 6.21 0.28 10.74
CA ALA A 67 5.87 0.68 9.38
C ALA A 67 6.54 2.01 9.01
N MET A 68 6.70 2.94 9.95
CA MET A 68 7.42 4.20 9.71
C MET A 68 8.84 3.95 9.17
N VAL A 69 9.56 3.00 9.79
CA VAL A 69 10.90 2.60 9.35
C VAL A 69 10.85 1.75 8.08
N ALA A 70 9.99 0.72 8.04
CA ALA A 70 9.94 -0.22 6.90
C ALA A 70 9.55 0.47 5.58
N LEU A 71 8.64 1.45 5.64
CA LEU A 71 8.19 2.23 4.49
C LEU A 71 9.15 3.37 4.12
N GLY A 72 10.22 3.59 4.91
CA GLY A 72 11.24 4.60 4.62
C GLY A 72 10.83 6.04 4.93
N TYR A 73 9.93 6.26 5.89
CA TYR A 73 9.67 7.61 6.40
C TYR A 73 10.78 8.10 7.32
N GLU A 74 11.37 7.19 8.10
CA GLU A 74 12.41 7.50 9.09
C GLU A 74 13.60 6.54 8.98
N GLU A 75 14.81 7.07 9.19
CA GLU A 75 16.03 6.26 9.33
C GLU A 75 16.07 5.61 10.72
N PRO A 76 16.43 4.32 10.83
CA PRO A 76 16.66 3.72 12.14
C PRO A 76 17.94 4.27 12.77
N LEU A 77 17.86 4.68 14.04
CA LEU A 77 18.96 5.42 14.71
C LEU A 77 20.09 4.54 15.26
N TYR A 78 19.79 3.32 15.72
CA TYR A 78 20.73 2.52 16.52
C TYR A 78 21.09 1.15 15.92
N VAL A 79 20.19 0.57 15.13
CA VAL A 79 20.34 -0.75 14.53
C VAL A 79 19.89 -0.66 13.08
N ASP A 80 20.64 -1.29 12.16
CA ASP A 80 20.18 -1.37 10.78
C ASP A 80 19.01 -2.36 10.70
N VAL A 81 17.80 -1.81 10.57
CA VAL A 81 16.57 -2.59 10.48
C VAL A 81 16.32 -2.91 9.01
N GLN A 82 16.35 -4.20 8.68
CA GLN A 82 16.05 -4.71 7.34
C GLN A 82 14.96 -5.79 7.42
N PRO A 83 14.07 -5.90 6.43
CA PRO A 83 14.02 -5.11 5.19
C PRO A 83 13.31 -3.75 5.37
N ARG A 84 13.75 -2.73 4.60
CA ARG A 84 13.10 -1.41 4.52
C ARG A 84 13.33 -0.72 3.18
N VAL A 85 12.55 0.31 2.89
CA VAL A 85 12.92 1.31 1.87
C VAL A 85 14.12 2.12 2.38
N SER A 86 15.21 2.11 1.62
CA SER A 86 16.48 2.75 1.98
C SER A 86 17.07 3.47 0.76
N PRO A 87 17.48 4.75 0.87
CA PRO A 87 17.37 5.61 2.06
C PRO A 87 15.91 5.99 2.40
N ALA A 88 15.68 6.44 3.64
CA ALA A 88 14.39 6.89 4.14
C ALA A 88 14.02 8.28 3.59
N GLU A 89 13.76 8.31 2.29
CA GLU A 89 13.37 9.51 1.53
C GLU A 89 11.86 9.62 1.30
N VAL A 90 11.07 8.69 1.84
CA VAL A 90 9.62 8.66 1.61
C VAL A 90 8.94 9.74 2.46
N LYS A 91 8.16 10.60 1.81
CA LYS A 91 7.36 11.66 2.43
C LYS A 91 5.89 11.29 2.49
N ALA A 92 5.42 10.53 1.51
CA ALA A 92 4.07 9.99 1.49
C ALA A 92 4.02 8.62 0.83
N VAL A 93 3.03 7.82 1.22
CA VAL A 93 2.68 6.57 0.57
C VAL A 93 1.23 6.67 0.09
N GLN A 94 1.03 6.49 -1.21
CA GLN A 94 -0.30 6.33 -1.80
C GLN A 94 -0.67 4.86 -1.84
N ILE A 95 -1.89 4.54 -1.41
CA ILE A 95 -2.41 3.18 -1.28
C ILE A 95 -3.84 3.18 -1.84
N GLY A 96 -4.17 2.24 -2.70
CA GLY A 96 -5.53 2.14 -3.26
C GLY A 96 -5.67 1.03 -4.29
N PRO A 97 -6.79 0.97 -5.01
CA PRO A 97 -6.96 0.05 -6.13
C PRO A 97 -5.83 0.24 -7.15
N TYR A 98 -5.20 -0.85 -7.57
CA TYR A 98 -3.99 -0.81 -8.40
C TYR A 98 -4.19 -0.02 -9.69
N GLU A 99 -5.36 -0.13 -10.32
CA GLU A 99 -5.70 0.61 -11.54
C GLU A 99 -5.91 2.12 -11.34
N GLU A 100 -6.14 2.58 -10.12
CA GLU A 100 -6.34 4.00 -9.81
C GLU A 100 -5.02 4.73 -9.53
N LEU A 101 -3.95 3.99 -9.20
CA LEU A 101 -2.62 4.54 -8.99
C LEU A 101 -1.89 4.67 -10.33
N GLU A 102 -1.27 5.82 -10.55
CA GLU A 102 -0.34 6.00 -11.66
C GLU A 102 0.99 5.31 -11.32
N GLU A 103 1.38 4.29 -12.09
CA GLU A 103 2.67 3.58 -11.95
C GLU A 103 2.98 3.18 -10.49
N PRO A 104 2.18 2.28 -9.88
CA PRO A 104 2.44 1.81 -8.52
C PRO A 104 3.76 1.02 -8.44
N ASP A 105 4.54 1.27 -7.39
CA ASP A 105 5.83 0.60 -7.15
C ASP A 105 5.64 -0.85 -6.68
N VAL A 106 4.54 -1.15 -5.99
CA VAL A 106 4.21 -2.47 -5.45
C VAL A 106 2.76 -2.83 -5.72
N GLY A 107 2.52 -4.08 -6.12
CA GLY A 107 1.19 -4.69 -6.17
C GLY A 107 1.01 -5.72 -5.05
N LEU A 108 -0.10 -5.65 -4.32
CA LEU A 108 -0.43 -6.57 -3.23
C LEU A 108 -1.76 -7.28 -3.48
N LEU A 109 -1.76 -8.61 -3.41
CA LEU A 109 -2.95 -9.45 -3.46
C LEU A 109 -3.35 -9.87 -2.04
N ILE A 110 -4.61 -9.61 -1.65
CA ILE A 110 -5.18 -10.17 -0.43
C ILE A 110 -6.00 -11.40 -0.80
N LEU A 111 -5.57 -12.56 -0.30
CA LEU A 111 -6.10 -13.87 -0.70
C LEU A 111 -6.58 -14.66 0.51
N SER A 112 -7.63 -15.45 0.29
CA SER A 112 -7.99 -16.55 1.21
C SER A 112 -7.01 -17.72 1.06
N PRO A 113 -6.88 -18.60 2.08
CA PRO A 113 -6.01 -19.78 1.98
C PRO A 113 -6.28 -20.64 0.75
N ARG A 114 -7.56 -20.79 0.36
CA ARG A 114 -7.95 -21.53 -0.84
C ARG A 114 -7.36 -20.91 -2.10
N GLN A 115 -7.51 -19.60 -2.27
CA GLN A 115 -6.99 -18.89 -3.46
C GLN A 115 -5.47 -18.94 -3.52
N THR A 116 -4.80 -18.87 -2.36
CA THR A 116 -3.35 -19.06 -2.29
C THR A 116 -2.93 -20.44 -2.79
N MET A 117 -3.63 -21.50 -2.38
CA MET A 117 -3.35 -22.86 -2.83
C MET A 117 -3.62 -23.06 -4.33
N GLU A 118 -4.68 -22.43 -4.86
CA GLU A 118 -5.01 -22.48 -6.29
C GLU A 118 -3.95 -21.75 -7.14
N LEU A 119 -3.33 -20.68 -6.63
CA LEU A 119 -2.26 -19.96 -7.31
C LEU A 119 -0.89 -20.66 -7.27
N SER A 120 -0.66 -21.53 -6.29
CA SER A 120 0.62 -22.22 -6.10
C SER A 120 0.68 -23.61 -6.76
N ALA A 121 -0.40 -24.04 -7.38
CA ALA A 121 -0.52 -25.33 -8.07
C ALA A 121 -0.12 -25.20 -9.54
#